data_AF-A0A7Y7HV62-F1
#
_entry.id   AF-A0A7Y7HV62-F1
#
_cell.length_a   1.000
_cell.length_b   1.000
_cell.length_c   1.000
_cell.angle_alpha   90.00
_cell.angle_beta   90.00
_cell.angle_gamma   90.00
#
_symmetry.space_group_name_H-M   'P 1'
#
loop_
_entity.id
_entity.type
_entity.pdbx_description
1 polymer ?
#
loop_
_entity_poly.entity_id
_entity_poly.type
_entity_poly.pdbx_seq_one_letter_code
_entity_poly.pdbx_strand_id
1 'polypeptide(L)' 'MFPALTNEILADMDRFQALVETQPDDPRCLAVVQALRQSAAAFEGWAGIADPALRKENQTLHAGLEAAVQICQSIRQPSV' A
#
# COMPACT_ATOMS: atom_id res chain seq x y z
N MET A 1 -0.32 -15.87 6.05
CA MET A 1 -0.52 -15.47 4.65
C MET A 1 -1.97 -15.03 4.52
N PHE A 2 -2.25 -13.80 4.11
CA PHE A 2 -3.62 -13.31 3.94
C PHE A 2 -4.31 -14.13 2.84
N PRO A 3 -5.43 -14.82 3.09
CA PRO A 3 -6.09 -15.67 2.10
C PRO A 3 -6.65 -14.89 0.89
N ALA A 4 -6.65 -13.56 0.95
CA ALA A 4 -7.07 -12.69 -0.14
C ALA A 4 -5.97 -12.38 -1.18
N LEU A 5 -4.71 -12.71 -0.91
CA LEU A 5 -3.60 -12.47 -1.85
C LEU A 5 -3.38 -13.69 -2.74
N THR A 6 -4.14 -13.78 -3.83
CA THR A 6 -3.95 -14.82 -4.85
C THR A 6 -2.65 -14.57 -5.63
N ASN A 7 -2.15 -15.59 -6.33
CA ASN A 7 -0.95 -15.45 -7.17
C ASN A 7 -1.11 -14.40 -8.27
N GLU A 8 -2.33 -14.19 -8.76
CA GLU A 8 -2.64 -13.16 -9.75
C GLU A 8 -2.49 -11.76 -9.15
N ILE A 9 -2.99 -11.55 -7.93
CA ILE A 9 -2.84 -10.28 -7.22
C ILE A 9 -1.36 -10.00 -6.93
N LEU A 10 -0.60 -11.02 -6.52
CA LEU A 10 0.84 -10.88 -6.31
C LEU A 10 1.57 -10.50 -7.61
N ALA A 11 1.25 -11.15 -8.73
CA ALA A 11 1.86 -10.85 -10.03
C ALA A 11 1.53 -9.43 -10.53
N ASP A 12 0.31 -8.95 -10.30
CA ASP A 12 -0.07 -7.58 -10.66
C ASP A 12 0.59 -6.55 -9.74
N MET A 13 0.79 -6.87 -8.45
CA MET A 13 1.57 -6.04 -7.52
C MET A 13 3.03 -5.94 -7.97
N ASP A 14 3.67 -7.04 -8.35
CA ASP A 14 5.06 -7.05 -8.85
C ASP A 14 5.19 -6.26 -10.16
N ARG A 15 4.22 -6.39 -11.07
CA ARG A 15 4.19 -5.61 -12.32
C ARG A 15 4.02 -4.12 -12.03
N PHE A 16 3.14 -3.76 -11.10
CA PHE A 16 2.95 -2.37 -10.71
C PHE A 16 4.21 -1.81 -10.04
N GLN A 17 4.87 -2.59 -9.19
CA GLN A 17 6.15 -2.23 -8.59
C GLN A 17 7.17 -1.89 -9.67
N ALA A 18 7.42 -2.80 -10.63
CA ALA A 18 8.32 -2.61 -11.76
C ALA A 18 8.01 -1.34 -12.59
N LEU A 19 6.72 -1.02 -12.77
CA LEU A 19 6.28 0.18 -13.47
C LEU A 19 6.68 1.47 -12.71
N VAL A 20 6.53 1.46 -11.38
CA VAL A 20 6.94 2.59 -10.52
C VAL A 20 8.46 2.74 -10.48
N GLU A 21 9.23 1.64 -10.48
CA GLU A 21 10.71 1.72 -10.48
C GLU A 21 11.25 2.28 -11.80
N THR A 22 10.63 1.90 -12.92
CA THR A 22 11.08 2.32 -14.26
C THR A 22 10.58 3.69 -14.67
N GLN A 23 9.46 4.16 -14.09
CA GLN A 23 8.84 5.45 -14.41
C GLN A 23 8.35 6.17 -13.13
N PRO A 24 9.27 6.66 -12.29
CA PRO A 24 8.93 7.24 -10.99
C PRO A 24 8.10 8.52 -11.08
N ASP A 25 8.23 9.26 -12.18
CA ASP A 25 7.53 10.53 -12.44
C ASP A 25 6.23 10.36 -13.26
N ASP A 26 5.82 9.12 -13.58
CA ASP A 26 4.56 8.90 -14.29
C ASP A 26 3.37 9.38 -13.42
N PRO A 27 2.52 10.29 -13.92
CA PRO A 27 1.39 10.83 -13.15
C PRO A 27 0.40 9.76 -12.66
N ARG A 28 0.31 8.61 -13.34
CA ARG A 28 -0.50 7.46 -12.92
C ARG A 28 0.11 6.77 -11.71
N CYS A 29 1.44 6.58 -11.70
CA CYS A 29 2.18 6.05 -10.55
C CYS A 29 2.06 6.98 -9.34
N LEU A 30 2.09 8.29 -9.55
CA LEU A 30 1.87 9.30 -8.50
C LEU A 30 0.45 9.22 -7.93
N ALA A 31 -0.57 9.11 -8.79
CA ALA A 31 -1.97 9.02 -8.38
C ALA A 31 -2.25 7.76 -7.54
N VAL A 32 -1.69 6.61 -7.91
CA VAL A 32 -1.87 5.36 -7.14
C VAL A 32 -1.20 5.44 -5.77
N VAL A 33 0.04 5.95 -5.69
CA VAL A 33 0.71 6.16 -4.39
C VAL A 33 -0.08 7.11 -3.49
N GLN A 34 -0.65 8.17 -4.06
CA GLN A 34 -1.50 9.09 -3.31
C GLN A 34 -2.78 8.42 -2.81
N ALA A 35 -3.44 7.58 -3.63
CA ALA A 35 -4.63 6.84 -3.25
C ALA A 35 -4.35 5.82 -2.13
N LEU A 36 -3.20 5.15 -2.16
CA LEU A 36 -2.77 4.23 -1.10
C LEU A 36 -2.58 4.95 0.23
N ARG A 37 -1.95 6.13 0.22
CA ARG A 37 -1.79 6.97 1.42
C ARG A 37 -3.13 7.43 1.99
N GLN A 38 -4.03 7.90 1.14
CA GLN A 38 -5.36 8.32 1.56
C GLN A 38 -6.15 7.17 2.19
N SER A 39 -6.04 5.98 1.61
CA SER A 39 -6.65 4.76 2.16
C SER A 39 -6.05 4.43 3.53
N ALA A 40 -4.73 4.47 3.70
CA ALA A 40 -4.06 4.19 4.96
C ALA A 40 -4.53 5.13 6.09
N ALA A 41 -4.58 6.44 5.80
CA ALA A 41 -5.03 7.47 6.74
C ALA A 41 -6.52 7.34 7.08
N ALA A 42 -7.36 7.01 6.10
CA ALA A 42 -8.79 6.76 6.32
C ALA A 42 -9.00 5.55 7.24
N PHE A 43 -8.21 4.47 7.06
CA PHE A 43 -8.25 3.31 7.94
C PHE A 43 -7.76 3.60 9.36
N GLU A 44 -6.74 4.44 9.53
CA GLU A 44 -6.25 4.85 10.84
C GLU A 44 -7.32 5.61 11.64
N GLY A 45 -7.96 6.59 11.00
CA GLY A 45 -9.07 7.34 11.60
C GLY A 45 -10.27 6.46 11.94
N TRP A 46 -10.57 5.46 11.11
CA TRP A 46 -11.66 4.51 11.36
C TRP A 46 -11.33 3.50 12.46
N ALA A 47 -10.08 3.02 12.54
CA ALA A 47 -9.61 2.10 13.56
C ALA A 47 -9.63 2.70 14.98
N GLY A 48 -9.51 4.03 15.10
CA GLY A 48 -9.69 4.75 16.37
C GLY A 48 -11.13 4.76 16.89
N ILE A 49 -12.12 4.51 16.03
CA ILE A 49 -13.56 4.56 16.34
C ILE A 49 -14.19 3.15 16.31
N ALA A 50 -13.51 2.17 15.71
CA ALA A 50 -14.03 0.83 15.45
C ALA A 50 -14.10 -0.09 16.69
N ASP A 51 -15.08 -1.00 16.64
CA ASP A 51 -15.34 -2.11 17.56
C ASP A 51 -14.02 -2.83 17.95
N PRO A 52 -13.74 -3.03 19.26
CA PRO A 52 -12.57 -3.76 19.74
C PRO A 52 -12.34 -5.12 19.08
N ALA A 53 -13.40 -5.81 18.66
CA ALA A 53 -13.31 -7.12 18.01
C ALA A 53 -12.67 -7.06 16.61
N LEU A 54 -12.88 -5.96 15.88
CA LEU A 54 -12.35 -5.75 14.52
C LEU A 54 -11.04 -4.98 14.49
N ARG A 55 -10.62 -4.44 15.64
CA ARG A 55 -9.42 -3.60 15.78
C ARG A 55 -8.16 -4.29 15.28
N LYS A 56 -8.00 -5.59 15.54
CA LYS A 56 -6.82 -6.37 15.12
C LYS A 56 -6.74 -6.51 13.59
N GLU A 57 -7.85 -6.78 12.91
CA GLU A 57 -7.90 -6.88 11.45
C GLU A 57 -7.61 -5.52 10.80
N ASN A 58 -8.21 -4.45 11.33
CA ASN A 58 -7.99 -3.09 10.84
C ASN A 58 -6.55 -2.60 11.06
N GLN A 59 -5.94 -2.91 12.21
CA GLN A 59 -4.52 -2.63 12.46
C GLN A 59 -3.61 -3.38 11.48
N THR A 60 -3.96 -4.62 11.15
CA THR A 60 -3.16 -5.40 10.21
C THR A 60 -3.29 -4.86 8.78
N LEU A 61 -4.48 -4.39 8.39
CA LEU A 61 -4.70 -3.73 7.09
C LEU A 61 -3.97 -2.39 7.00
N HIS A 62 -4.03 -1.56 8.05
CA HIS A 62 -3.31 -0.30 8.12
C HIS A 62 -1.78 -0.52 8.01
N ALA A 63 -1.23 -1.47 8.77
CA ALA A 63 0.18 -1.85 8.68
C ALA A 63 0.57 -2.32 7.26
N GLY A 64 -0.32 -3.03 6.57
CA GLY A 64 -0.10 -3.44 5.18
C GLY A 64 -0.05 -2.26 4.20
N LEU A 65 -0.92 -1.26 4.39
CA LEU A 65 -0.93 -0.05 3.56
C LEU A 65 0.29 0.83 3.81
N GLU A 66 0.72 1.00 5.06
CA GLU A 66 1.95 1.74 5.37
C GLU A 66 3.19 1.07 4.76
N ALA A 67 3.30 -0.26 4.86
CA ALA A 67 4.39 -1.00 4.25
C ALA A 67 4.44 -0.81 2.72
N ALA A 68 3.28 -0.82 2.06
CA ALA A 68 3.19 -0.58 0.62
C ALA A 68 3.67 0.84 0.24
N VAL A 69 3.33 1.85 1.05
CA VAL A 69 3.82 3.22 0.86
C VAL A 69 5.34 3.30 1.01
N GLN A 70 5.90 2.66 2.04
CA GLN A 70 7.35 2.66 2.27
C GLN A 70 8.12 1.99 1.12
N ILE A 71 7.63 0.86 0.61
CA ILE A 71 8.23 0.17 -0.56
C ILE A 71 8.22 1.09 -1.79
N CYS A 72 7.08 1.72 -2.09
CA CYS A 72 6.98 2.65 -3.22
C CYS A 72 7.93 3.85 -3.07
N GLN A 73 8.19 4.31 -1.85
CA GLN A 73 9.12 5.42 -1.59
C GLN A 73 10.57 4.99 -1.68
N SER A 74 10.94 3.82 -1.18
CA SER A 74 12.32 3.32 -1.25
C SER A 74 12.76 3.07 -2.68
N ILE A 75 11.84 2.62 -3.54
CA ILE A 75 12.05 2.45 -4.98
C ILE A 75 12.36 3.78 -5.67
N ARG A 76 11.72 4.87 -5.22
CA ARG A 76 11.91 6.22 -5.77
C ARG A 76 13.17 6.90 -5.27
N GLN A 77 13.86 6.35 -4.27
CA GLN A 77 15.15 6.86 -3.86
C GLN A 77 16.21 6.31 -4.82
N PRO A 78 16.89 7.16 -5.60
CA PRO A 78 17.98 6.70 -6.45
C PRO A 78 19.07 6.17 -5.52
N SER A 79 19.37 4.87 -5.64
CA SER A 79 20.56 4.27 -5.04
C SER A 79 21.77 5.01 -5.60
N VAL A 80 22.38 5.86 -4.75
CA VAL A 80 23.69 6.50 -4.99
C VAL A 80 24.78 5.46 -4.86
#